data_AF-A0A194PI90-F1
#
_entry.id   AF-A0A194PI90-F1
#
_cell.length_a   1.000
_cell.length_b   1.000
_cell.length_c   1.000
_cell.angle_alpha   90.00
_cell.angle_beta   90.00
_cell.angle_gamma   90.00
#
_symmetry.space_group_name_H-M   'P 1'
#
loop_
_entity.id
_entity.type
_entity.pdbx_description
1 polymer ?
#
loop_
_entity_poly.entity_id
_entity_poly.type
_entity_poly.pdbx_seq_one_letter_code
_entity_poly.pdbx_strand_id
1 'polypeptide(L)'
;MLTLLHNDMEDDAERRGFYEVAYGNQLRFHEGDVISTNNQRRFAKAQDLASVTVKILYTSTIMTSIYLLCSIMLLHGAVNYKKEYILPWTLVALINLLLLIFAISIGEGHPSVIDLFNGHTMYHFTSSLLLASFMYAIATVISFSYEISSMQCAQQFADERGERLLLLDHAAHSSLLSAAQLNKLSNGTRTHFV
;
A
#
# COMPACT_ATOMS: atom_id res chain seq x y z
N MET A 1 19.21 24.67 19.11
CA MET A 1 19.93 23.37 19.06
C MET A 1 20.62 23.17 17.71
N LEU A 2 19.93 23.38 16.57
CA LEU A 2 20.55 23.40 15.23
C LEU A 2 21.60 24.50 15.01
N THR A 3 21.41 25.68 15.59
CA THR A 3 22.39 26.79 15.54
C THR A 3 23.67 26.53 16.34
N LEU A 4 23.57 25.72 17.39
CA LEU A 4 24.71 25.38 18.25
C LEU A 4 25.61 24.35 17.56
N LEU A 5 25.03 23.45 16.77
CA LEU A 5 25.74 22.44 15.98
C LEU A 5 26.39 23.03 14.72
N HIS A 6 25.83 24.12 14.17
CA HIS A 6 26.43 24.85 13.04
C HIS A 6 27.69 25.62 13.47
N ASN A 7 27.62 26.32 14.62
CA ASN A 7 28.75 27.05 15.16
C ASN A 7 29.89 26.13 15.60
N ASP A 8 29.57 24.95 16.16
CA ASP A 8 30.57 23.95 16.56
C ASP A 8 31.28 23.33 15.33
N MET A 9 30.59 23.24 14.18
CA MET A 9 31.21 22.82 12.92
C MET A 9 32.07 23.91 12.26
N GLU A 10 31.77 25.19 12.50
CA GLU A 10 32.51 26.33 11.96
C GLU A 10 33.81 26.55 12.77
N ASP A 11 33.76 26.46 14.10
CA ASP A 11 34.93 26.48 14.98
C ASP A 11 35.89 25.30 14.70
N ASP A 12 35.35 24.11 14.40
CA ASP A 12 36.15 22.92 14.11
C ASP A 12 36.74 22.94 12.68
N ALA A 13 36.19 23.77 11.79
CA ALA A 13 36.76 24.09 10.48
C ALA A 13 37.88 25.15 10.59
N GLU A 14 37.72 26.15 11.46
CA GLU A 14 38.75 27.15 11.76
C GLU A 14 39.97 26.53 12.46
N ARG A 15 39.74 25.54 13.34
CA ARG A 15 40.81 24.78 14.00
C ARG A 15 41.61 23.86 13.07
N ARG A 16 41.07 23.55 11.89
CA ARG A 16 41.74 22.83 10.78
C ARG A 16 42.46 23.78 9.82
N GLY A 17 42.47 25.08 10.11
CA GLY A 17 43.23 26.10 9.39
C GLY A 17 44.73 25.91 9.53
N PHE A 18 45.32 25.22 8.55
CA PHE A 18 46.67 25.40 8.00
C PHE A 18 47.69 26.15 8.87
N TYR A 19 48.52 25.39 9.58
CA TYR A 19 49.89 25.85 9.88
C TYR A 19 50.79 25.34 8.77
N GLU A 20 50.93 26.14 7.70
CA GLU A 20 52.02 25.95 6.74
C GLU A 20 53.32 26.41 7.42
N VAL A 21 53.92 25.52 8.22
CA VAL A 21 55.22 25.79 8.85
C VAL A 21 56.31 25.54 7.81
N ALA A 22 56.65 26.58 7.05
CA ALA A 22 57.76 26.55 6.10
C ALA A 22 59.11 26.56 6.85
N TYR A 23 59.59 25.38 7.25
CA TYR A 23 61.03 25.18 7.48
C TYR A 23 61.67 24.68 6.18
N GLY A 24 62.31 25.60 5.47
CA GLY A 24 63.35 25.40 4.45
C GLY A 24 63.31 24.13 3.57
N ASN A 25 63.03 24.31 2.28
CA ASN A 25 63.44 23.51 1.11
C ASN A 25 63.40 21.96 1.13
N GLN A 26 62.84 21.30 2.14
CA GLN A 26 62.55 19.87 2.13
C GLN A 26 61.09 19.62 2.52
N LEU A 27 60.27 19.30 1.52
CA LEU A 27 58.97 18.67 1.71
C LEU A 27 59.17 17.29 2.35
N ARG A 28 59.04 17.21 3.68
CA ARG A 28 58.80 15.95 4.37
C ARG A 28 57.33 15.86 4.70
N PHE A 29 56.63 14.95 4.03
CA PHE A 29 55.27 14.58 4.38
C PHE A 29 55.26 14.01 5.80
N HIS A 30 54.56 14.67 6.72
CA HIS A 30 54.32 14.13 8.05
C HIS A 30 53.30 12.99 7.94
N GLU A 31 53.65 11.83 8.49
CA GLU A 31 52.83 10.62 8.50
C GLU A 31 51.44 10.79 9.16
N GLY A 32 51.23 11.91 9.86
CA GLY A 32 49.93 12.34 10.39
C GLY A 32 48.89 12.76 9.32
N ASP A 33 49.32 13.23 8.14
CA ASP A 33 48.41 13.67 7.06
C ASP A 33 47.76 12.49 6.31
N VAL A 34 48.42 11.33 6.27
CA VAL A 34 47.88 10.12 5.64
C VAL A 34 46.86 9.42 6.56
N ILE A 35 47.05 9.54 7.88
CA ILE A 35 46.15 8.97 8.88
C ILE A 35 44.91 9.86 9.05
N SER A 36 45.05 11.20 9.01
CA SER A 36 43.92 12.13 9.06
C SER A 36 43.00 11.95 7.85
N THR A 37 43.56 11.84 6.64
CA THR A 37 42.80 11.62 5.40
C THR A 37 42.08 10.27 5.37
N ASN A 38 42.69 9.20 5.89
CA ASN A 38 42.06 7.87 5.95
C ASN A 38 40.93 7.81 7.00
N ASN A 39 41.14 8.42 8.18
CA ASN A 39 40.11 8.54 9.20
C ASN A 39 38.96 9.43 8.73
N GLN A 40 39.24 10.55 8.07
CA GLN A 40 38.23 11.45 7.50
C GLN A 40 37.45 10.77 6.37
N ARG A 41 38.09 9.92 5.56
CA ARG A 41 37.41 9.08 4.56
C ARG A 41 36.53 8.01 5.20
N ARG A 42 36.94 7.42 6.32
CA ARG A 42 36.11 6.48 7.11
C ARG A 42 34.92 7.18 7.75
N PHE A 43 35.11 8.38 8.30
CA PHE A 43 34.02 9.20 8.85
C PHE A 43 33.04 9.63 7.77
N ALA A 44 33.50 10.07 6.59
CA ALA A 44 32.64 10.39 5.47
C ALA A 44 31.82 9.18 5.01
N LYS A 45 32.45 8.00 4.87
CA LYS A 45 31.74 6.75 4.56
C LYS A 45 30.72 6.35 5.63
N ALA A 46 31.05 6.52 6.91
CA ALA A 46 30.15 6.23 8.02
C ALA A 46 28.98 7.22 8.07
N GLN A 47 29.23 8.49 7.79
CA GLN A 47 28.21 9.54 7.70
C GLN A 47 27.28 9.32 6.51
N ASP A 48 27.81 8.94 5.35
CA ASP A 48 27.01 8.58 4.18
C ASP A 48 26.16 7.34 4.47
N LEU A 49 26.74 6.31 5.11
CA LEU A 49 25.99 5.11 5.50
C LEU A 49 24.88 5.45 6.49
N ALA A 50 25.16 6.30 7.50
CA ALA A 50 24.17 6.76 8.47
C ALA A 50 23.06 7.60 7.82
N SER A 51 23.40 8.45 6.85
CA SER A 51 22.42 9.22 6.08
C SER A 51 21.49 8.31 5.27
N VAL A 52 22.06 7.27 4.64
CA VAL A 52 21.29 6.28 3.88
C VAL A 52 20.37 5.46 4.80
N THR A 53 20.86 4.99 5.96
CA THR A 53 20.03 4.23 6.90
C THR A 53 18.89 5.06 7.47
N VAL A 54 19.14 6.34 7.79
CA VAL A 54 18.10 7.26 8.24
C VAL A 54 17.04 7.49 7.15
N LYS A 55 17.44 7.67 5.88
CA LYS A 55 16.50 7.76 4.76
C LYS A 55 15.65 6.50 4.61
N ILE A 56 16.26 5.32 4.69
CA ILE A 56 15.55 4.03 4.64
C ILE A 56 14.57 3.89 5.82
N LEU A 57 14.97 4.31 7.01
CA LEU A 57 14.12 4.25 8.20
C LEU A 57 12.90 5.15 8.07
N TYR A 58 13.06 6.38 7.57
CA TYR A 58 11.93 7.27 7.36
C TYR A 58 11.00 6.75 6.26
N THR A 59 11.53 6.28 5.13
CA THR A 59 10.69 5.76 4.05
C THR A 59 9.96 4.48 4.47
N SER A 60 10.60 3.58 5.22
CA SER A 60 9.94 2.37 5.74
C SER A 60 8.84 2.73 6.74
N THR A 61 9.08 3.69 7.64
CA THR A 61 8.08 4.16 8.61
C THR A 61 6.86 4.76 7.92
N ILE A 62 7.07 5.60 6.90
CA ILE A 62 5.99 6.19 6.10
C ILE A 62 5.19 5.08 5.42
N MET A 63 5.85 4.13 4.77
CA MET A 63 5.19 2.99 4.12
C MET A 63 4.39 2.15 5.12
N THR A 64 4.93 1.87 6.30
CA THR A 64 4.21 1.15 7.37
C THR A 64 2.99 1.94 7.84
N SER A 65 3.09 3.25 8.00
CA SER A 65 1.95 4.09 8.39
C SER A 65 0.83 4.09 7.35
N ILE A 66 1.17 4.17 6.05
CA ILE A 66 0.20 4.07 4.95
C ILE A 66 -0.45 2.68 4.96
N TYR A 67 0.32 1.62 5.13
CA TYR A 67 -0.19 0.25 5.19
C TYR A 67 -1.15 0.03 6.37
N LEU A 68 -0.85 0.61 7.55
CA LEU A 68 -1.73 0.58 8.71
C LEU A 68 -3.05 1.32 8.43
N LEU A 69 -2.99 2.51 7.84
CA LEU A 69 -4.20 3.26 7.46
C LEU A 69 -5.06 2.46 6.45
N CYS A 70 -4.43 1.86 5.44
CA CYS A 70 -5.13 0.98 4.50
C CYS A 70 -5.73 -0.24 5.19
N SER A 71 -5.06 -0.81 6.19
CA SER A 71 -5.57 -1.97 6.94
C SER A 71 -6.78 -1.60 7.79
N ILE A 72 -6.80 -0.39 8.36
CA ILE A 72 -7.97 0.15 9.07
C ILE A 72 -9.13 0.38 8.09
N MET A 73 -8.86 0.91 6.89
CA MET A 73 -9.88 1.03 5.84
C MET A 73 -10.43 -0.32 5.40
N LEU A 74 -9.58 -1.33 5.26
CA LEU A 74 -10.02 -2.70 4.96
C LEU A 74 -10.92 -3.26 6.06
N LEU A 75 -10.52 -3.10 7.33
CA LEU A 75 -11.32 -3.56 8.47
C LEU A 75 -12.68 -2.85 8.51
N HIS A 76 -12.70 -1.54 8.28
CA HIS A 76 -13.93 -0.76 8.19
C HIS A 76 -14.80 -1.19 6.99
N GLY A 77 -14.20 -1.50 5.85
CA GLY A 77 -14.87 -2.05 4.68
C GLY A 77 -15.47 -3.44 4.93
N ALA A 78 -14.75 -4.28 5.67
CA ALA A 78 -15.19 -5.62 6.05
C ALA A 78 -16.37 -5.60 7.01
N VAL A 79 -16.38 -4.70 8.00
CA VAL A 79 -17.50 -4.55 8.95
C VAL A 79 -18.75 -3.97 8.28
N ASN A 80 -18.58 -3.00 7.36
CA ASN A 80 -19.71 -2.32 6.73
C ASN A 80 -20.14 -2.94 5.39
N TYR A 81 -19.53 -4.04 4.95
CA TYR A 81 -19.78 -4.70 3.66
C TYR A 81 -19.73 -3.75 2.44
N LYS A 82 -18.86 -2.73 2.49
CA LYS A 82 -18.69 -1.75 1.40
C LYS A 82 -17.41 -2.04 0.62
N LYS A 83 -17.57 -2.44 -0.66
CA LYS A 83 -16.44 -2.83 -1.54
C LYS A 83 -15.43 -1.71 -1.80
N GLU A 84 -15.87 -0.46 -1.75
CA GLU A 84 -15.07 0.72 -2.10
C GLU A 84 -13.80 0.85 -1.25
N TYR A 85 -13.85 0.37 0.00
CA TYR A 85 -12.74 0.46 0.94
C TYR A 85 -11.75 -0.73 0.85
N ILE A 86 -12.09 -1.77 0.09
CA ILE A 86 -11.24 -2.97 -0.06
C ILE A 86 -10.18 -2.76 -1.15
N LEU A 87 -10.53 -2.03 -2.22
CA LEU A 87 -9.65 -1.72 -3.36
C LEU A 87 -8.33 -1.00 -3.01
N PRO A 88 -8.31 0.06 -2.17
CA PRO A 88 -7.06 0.74 -1.84
C PRO A 88 -6.09 -0.18 -1.11
N TRP A 89 -6.58 -1.09 -0.25
CA TRP A 89 -5.73 -2.04 0.45
C TRP A 89 -5.14 -3.08 -0.50
N THR A 90 -5.92 -3.63 -1.43
CA THR A 90 -5.42 -4.65 -2.37
C THR A 90 -4.33 -4.09 -3.29
N LEU A 91 -4.46 -2.83 -3.74
CA LEU A 91 -3.42 -2.15 -4.52
C LEU A 91 -2.13 -1.98 -3.73
N VAL A 92 -2.21 -1.50 -2.49
CA VAL A 92 -1.03 -1.31 -1.63
C VAL A 92 -0.39 -2.67 -1.28
N ALA A 93 -1.19 -3.70 -1.04
CA ALA A 93 -0.69 -5.06 -0.78
C ALA A 93 0.07 -5.63 -1.99
N LEU A 94 -0.40 -5.39 -3.22
CA LEU A 94 0.31 -5.80 -4.43
C LEU A 94 1.65 -5.07 -4.60
N ILE A 95 1.70 -3.77 -4.32
CA ILE A 95 2.95 -3.00 -4.35
C ILE A 95 3.94 -3.54 -3.31
N ASN A 96 3.47 -3.83 -2.10
CA ASN A 96 4.30 -4.41 -1.03
C ASN A 96 4.80 -5.81 -1.38
N LEU A 97 4.00 -6.63 -2.07
CA LEU A 97 4.43 -7.94 -2.56
C LEU A 97 5.60 -7.81 -3.54
N LEU A 98 5.53 -6.86 -4.48
CA LEU A 98 6.62 -6.60 -5.42
C LEU A 98 7.90 -6.11 -4.71
N LEU A 99 7.75 -5.18 -3.76
CA LEU A 99 8.86 -4.72 -2.93
C LEU A 99 9.49 -5.87 -2.13
N LEU A 100 8.67 -6.80 -1.63
CA LEU A 100 9.15 -7.96 -0.89
C LEU A 100 9.97 -8.91 -1.77
N ILE A 101 9.48 -9.23 -2.97
CA ILE A 101 10.22 -10.07 -3.93
C ILE A 101 11.57 -9.42 -4.29
N PHE A 102 11.57 -8.10 -4.49
CA PHE A 102 12.79 -7.34 -4.77
C PHE A 102 13.76 -7.33 -3.58
N ALA A 103 13.26 -7.23 -2.35
CA ALA A 103 14.09 -7.32 -1.16
C ALA A 103 14.74 -8.70 -1.01
N ILE A 104 14.00 -9.77 -1.30
CA ILE A 104 14.51 -11.16 -1.26
C ILE A 104 15.59 -11.35 -2.33
N SER A 105 15.40 -10.83 -3.55
CA SER A 105 16.39 -10.98 -4.63
C SER A 105 17.70 -10.22 -4.36
N ILE A 106 17.63 -9.04 -3.74
CA ILE A 106 18.83 -8.32 -3.26
C ILE A 106 19.48 -9.09 -2.10
N GLY A 107 18.67 -9.64 -1.19
CA GLY A 107 19.15 -10.39 -0.03
C GLY A 107 19.99 -11.61 -0.40
N GLU A 108 19.64 -12.31 -1.48
CA GLU A 108 20.44 -13.44 -2.01
C GLU A 108 21.85 -13.02 -2.46
N GLY A 109 22.01 -11.79 -2.94
CA GLY A 109 23.30 -11.26 -3.37
C GLY A 109 24.27 -10.92 -2.23
N HIS A 110 23.82 -10.92 -0.98
CA HIS A 110 24.60 -10.50 0.18
C HIS A 110 24.79 -11.62 1.21
N PRO A 111 26.00 -12.19 1.35
CA PRO A 111 26.24 -13.32 2.25
C PRO A 111 25.98 -12.97 3.73
N SER A 112 26.16 -11.71 4.12
CA SER A 112 25.85 -11.23 5.47
C SER A 112 24.36 -11.37 5.85
N VAL A 113 23.46 -11.29 4.87
CA VAL A 113 22.02 -11.48 5.09
C VAL A 113 21.72 -12.95 5.29
N ILE A 114 22.37 -13.83 4.52
CA ILE A 114 22.19 -15.28 4.64
C ILE A 114 22.70 -15.79 5.99
N ASP A 115 23.84 -15.25 6.47
CA ASP A 115 24.40 -15.58 7.79
C ASP A 115 23.50 -15.09 8.94
N LEU A 116 22.80 -13.97 8.77
CA LEU A 116 21.82 -13.47 9.77
C LEU A 116 20.69 -14.47 10.01
N PHE A 117 20.28 -15.20 8.96
CA PHE A 117 19.24 -16.23 9.03
C PHE A 117 19.78 -17.61 9.43
N ASN A 118 21.01 -17.68 9.96
CA ASN A 118 21.63 -18.93 10.42
C ASN A 118 21.82 -19.96 9.28
N GLY A 119 22.04 -19.46 8.06
CA GLY A 119 22.38 -20.27 6.89
C GLY A 119 21.35 -20.26 5.76
N HIS A 120 21.79 -20.74 4.61
CA HIS A 120 21.06 -20.67 3.34
C HIS A 120 19.67 -21.35 3.39
N THR A 121 19.58 -22.54 4.01
CA THR A 121 18.32 -23.29 4.09
C THR A 121 17.25 -22.57 4.91
N MET A 122 17.64 -21.95 6.03
CA MET A 122 16.72 -21.18 6.88
C MET A 122 16.27 -19.88 6.20
N TYR A 123 17.17 -19.21 5.47
CA TYR A 123 16.83 -18.04 4.67
C TYR A 123 15.75 -18.34 3.62
N HIS A 124 15.94 -19.40 2.83
CA HIS A 124 14.97 -19.82 1.80
C HIS A 124 13.64 -20.26 2.40
N PHE A 125 13.68 -21.03 3.49
CA PHE A 125 12.46 -21.46 4.18
C PHE A 125 11.68 -20.27 4.73
N THR A 126 12.36 -19.32 5.39
CA THR A 126 11.72 -18.13 5.97
C THR A 126 11.17 -17.21 4.89
N SER A 127 11.93 -16.99 3.81
CA SER A 127 11.49 -16.16 2.68
C SER A 127 10.29 -16.77 1.95
N SER A 128 10.29 -18.09 1.76
CA SER A 128 9.16 -18.82 1.17
C SER A 128 7.91 -18.76 2.05
N LEU A 129 8.06 -18.95 3.36
CA LEU A 129 6.96 -18.86 4.32
C LEU A 129 6.37 -17.45 4.37
N LEU A 130 7.23 -16.43 4.35
CA LEU A 130 6.82 -15.03 4.31
C LEU A 130 6.02 -14.72 3.03
N LEU A 131 6.52 -15.14 1.87
CA LEU A 131 5.82 -14.95 0.59
C LEU A 131 4.48 -15.69 0.56
N ALA A 132 4.44 -16.94 1.03
CA ALA A 132 3.22 -17.73 1.12
C ALA A 132 2.18 -17.07 2.03
N SER A 133 2.61 -16.53 3.18
CA SER A 133 1.72 -15.82 4.11
C SER A 133 1.11 -14.57 3.49
N PHE A 134 1.89 -13.82 2.71
CA PHE A 134 1.44 -12.60 2.02
C PHE A 134 0.45 -12.92 0.90
N MET A 135 0.76 -13.95 0.11
CA MET A 135 -0.13 -14.45 -0.94
C MET A 135 -1.44 -14.97 -0.37
N TYR A 136 -1.39 -15.69 0.74
CA TYR A 136 -2.57 -16.16 1.45
C TYR A 136 -3.44 -14.98 1.91
N ALA A 137 -2.85 -13.95 2.55
CA ALA A 137 -3.58 -12.77 2.98
C ALA A 137 -4.29 -12.06 1.81
N ILE A 138 -3.60 -11.87 0.68
CA ILE A 138 -4.20 -11.27 -0.53
C ILE A 138 -5.35 -12.15 -1.05
N ALA A 139 -5.17 -13.47 -1.12
CA ALA A 139 -6.19 -14.40 -1.60
C ALA A 139 -7.44 -14.41 -0.70
N THR A 140 -7.27 -14.30 0.62
CA THR A 140 -8.41 -14.21 1.56
C THR A 140 -9.23 -12.94 1.34
N VAL A 141 -8.56 -11.79 1.17
CA VAL A 141 -9.23 -10.51 0.94
C VAL A 141 -9.91 -10.47 -0.44
N ILE A 142 -9.28 -11.04 -1.47
CA ILE A 142 -9.89 -11.16 -2.80
C ILE A 142 -11.13 -12.05 -2.74
N SER A 143 -11.06 -13.20 -2.07
CA SER A 143 -12.20 -14.11 -1.89
C SER A 143 -13.36 -13.40 -1.19
N PHE A 144 -13.06 -12.64 -0.13
CA PHE A 144 -14.05 -11.81 0.58
C PHE A 144 -14.68 -10.74 -0.33
N SER A 145 -13.87 -10.09 -1.18
CA SER A 145 -14.37 -9.11 -2.15
C SER A 145 -15.29 -9.73 -3.20
N TYR A 146 -15.02 -10.96 -3.63
CA TYR A 146 -15.89 -11.69 -4.55
C TYR A 146 -17.23 -12.06 -3.90
N GLU A 147 -17.22 -12.46 -2.64
CA GLU A 147 -18.44 -12.78 -1.88
C GLU A 147 -19.33 -11.54 -1.70
N ILE A 148 -18.77 -10.38 -1.35
CA ILE A 148 -19.54 -9.13 -1.28
C ILE A 148 -20.14 -8.77 -2.64
N SER A 149 -19.38 -8.96 -3.72
CA SER A 149 -19.81 -8.63 -5.07
C SER A 149 -20.94 -9.56 -5.56
N SER A 150 -20.88 -10.85 -5.20
CA SER A 150 -21.93 -11.80 -5.56
C SER A 150 -23.24 -11.51 -4.81
N MET A 151 -23.16 -11.13 -3.53
CA MET A 151 -24.32 -10.71 -2.73
C MET A 151 -24.99 -9.45 -3.31
N GLN A 152 -24.21 -8.44 -3.67
CA GLN A 152 -24.73 -7.20 -4.28
C GLN A 152 -25.40 -7.47 -5.64
N CYS A 153 -24.79 -8.33 -6.47
CA CYS A 153 -25.35 -8.71 -7.76
C CYS A 153 -26.69 -9.47 -7.59
N ALA A 154 -26.75 -10.42 -6.65
CA ALA A 154 -27.98 -11.16 -6.35
C ALA A 154 -29.10 -10.23 -5.86
N GLN A 155 -28.76 -9.22 -5.06
CA GLN A 155 -29.70 -8.23 -4.55
C GLN A 155 -30.23 -7.32 -5.67
N GLN A 156 -29.37 -6.85 -6.59
CA GLN A 156 -29.81 -6.09 -7.76
C GLN A 156 -30.75 -6.88 -8.68
N PHE A 157 -30.45 -8.16 -8.93
CA PHE A 157 -31.33 -9.01 -9.73
C PHE A 157 -32.68 -9.25 -9.05
N ALA A 158 -32.71 -9.36 -7.72
CA ALA A 158 -33.95 -9.50 -6.96
C ALA A 158 -34.81 -8.22 -7.02
N ASP A 159 -34.19 -7.05 -6.88
CA ASP A 159 -34.87 -5.75 -6.99
C ASP A 159 -35.41 -5.52 -8.40
N GLU A 160 -34.61 -5.74 -9.46
CA GLU A 160 -35.08 -5.60 -10.84
C GLU A 160 -36.27 -6.53 -11.14
N ARG A 161 -36.25 -7.75 -10.58
CA ARG A 161 -37.35 -8.69 -10.73
C ARG A 161 -38.58 -8.25 -9.96
N GLY A 162 -38.42 -7.70 -8.76
CA GLY A 162 -39.49 -7.13 -7.95
C GLY A 162 -40.16 -5.93 -8.63
N GLU A 163 -39.36 -5.00 -9.16
CA GLU A 163 -39.86 -3.84 -9.90
C GLU A 163 -40.62 -4.26 -11.17
N ARG A 164 -40.09 -5.23 -11.92
CA ARG A 164 -40.79 -5.76 -13.09
C ARG A 164 -42.12 -6.41 -12.75
N LEU A 165 -42.22 -7.11 -11.63
CA LEU A 165 -43.47 -7.71 -11.16
C LEU A 165 -44.49 -6.65 -10.75
N LEU A 166 -44.06 -5.58 -10.06
CA LEU A 166 -44.92 -4.44 -9.71
C LEU A 166 -45.45 -3.71 -10.96
N LEU A 167 -44.59 -3.49 -11.96
CA LEU A 167 -45.02 -2.89 -13.23
C LEU A 167 -46.01 -3.80 -13.97
N LEU A 168 -45.81 -5.11 -13.92
CA LEU A 168 -46.72 -6.08 -14.55
C LEU A 168 -48.10 -6.09 -13.88
N ASP A 169 -48.13 -6.02 -12.54
CA ASP A 169 -49.37 -5.98 -11.77
C ASP A 169 -50.15 -4.68 -12.04
N HIS A 170 -49.43 -3.55 -12.11
CA HIS A 170 -50.04 -2.26 -12.46
C HIS A 170 -50.60 -2.25 -13.89
N ALA A 171 -49.89 -2.87 -14.85
CA ALA A 171 -50.36 -3.03 -16.22
C ALA A 171 -51.59 -3.97 -16.31
N ALA A 172 -51.61 -5.05 -15.53
CA ALA A 172 -52.74 -5.97 -15.47
C ALA A 172 -53.99 -5.30 -14.88
N HIS A 173 -53.83 -4.55 -13.79
CA HIS A 173 -54.92 -3.80 -13.16
C HIS A 173 -55.49 -2.71 -14.06
N SER A 174 -54.65 -1.95 -14.75
CA SER A 174 -55.09 -0.92 -15.71
C SER A 174 -55.79 -1.52 -16.93
N SER A 175 -55.31 -2.66 -17.43
CA SER A 175 -55.95 -3.40 -18.53
C SER A 175 -57.33 -3.96 -18.13
N LEU A 176 -57.45 -4.53 -16.92
CA LEU A 176 -58.73 -5.00 -16.38
C LEU A 176 -59.76 -3.87 -16.21
N LEU A 177 -59.33 -2.71 -15.71
CA LEU A 177 -60.18 -1.52 -15.60
C LEU A 177 -60.66 -1.04 -16.97
N SER A 178 -59.77 -1.00 -17.96
CA SER A 178 -60.10 -0.63 -19.33
C SER A 178 -61.09 -1.62 -19.97
N ALA A 179 -60.87 -2.92 -19.79
CA ALA A 179 -61.80 -3.96 -20.26
C ALA A 179 -63.16 -3.89 -19.57
N ALA A 180 -63.22 -3.58 -18.27
CA ALA A 180 -64.46 -3.40 -17.52
C ALA A 180 -65.26 -2.17 -17.99
N GLN A 181 -64.58 -1.06 -18.31
CA GLN A 181 -65.22 0.12 -18.90
C GLN A 181 -65.80 -0.19 -20.29
N LEU A 182 -65.05 -0.93 -21.11
CA LEU A 182 -65.49 -1.34 -22.44
C LEU A 182 -66.71 -2.28 -22.39
N ASN A 183 -66.76 -3.18 -21.42
CA ASN A 183 -67.92 -4.06 -21.18
C ASN A 183 -69.16 -3.28 -20.70
N LYS A 184 -68.97 -2.25 -19.85
CA LYS A 184 -70.06 -1.34 -19.46
C LYS A 184 -70.63 -0.57 -20.67
N LEU A 185 -69.78 -0.09 -21.57
CA LEU A 185 -70.20 0.59 -22.82
C LEU A 185 -70.93 -0.36 -23.78
N SER A 186 -70.49 -1.61 -23.88
CA SER A 186 -71.12 -2.67 -24.69
C SER A 186 -72.52 -3.04 -24.18
N ASN A 187 -72.69 -3.23 -22.88
CA ASN A 187 -73.99 -3.60 -22.31
C ASN A 187 -74.97 -2.42 -22.22
N GLY A 188 -74.48 -1.18 -22.05
CA GLY A 188 -75.32 0.02 -22.04
C GLY A 188 -75.90 0.40 -23.41
N THR A 189 -75.22 0.06 -24.50
CA THR A 189 -75.75 0.27 -25.86
C THR A 189 -76.80 -0.77 -26.25
N ARG A 190 -76.82 -1.94 -25.61
CA ARG A 190 -77.78 -3.01 -25.92
C ARG A 190 -79.19 -2.77 -25.37
N THR A 191 -79.37 -1.87 -24.41
CA THR A 191 -80.69 -1.53 -23.82
C THR A 191 -81.37 -0.32 -24.46
N HIS A 192 -80.73 0.36 -25.42
CA HIS A 192 -81.29 1.52 -26.13
C HIS A 192 -81.81 1.21 -27.53
N PHE A 193 -81.71 -0.05 -27.97
CA PHE A 193 -82.29 -0.54 -29.22
C PHE A 193 -83.32 -1.66 -28.93
N VAL A 194 -84.42 -1.30 -28.28
CA VAL A 194 -85.69 -2.05 -28.31
C VAL A 194 -86.81 -1.03 -28.41
#